data_AF-A0A2E0BKA7-F1
#
_entry.id   AF-A0A2E0BKA7-F1
#
_cell.length_a   1.000
_cell.length_b   1.000
_cell.length_c   1.000
_cell.angle_alpha   90.00
_cell.angle_beta   90.00
_cell.angle_gamma   90.00
#
_symmetry.space_group_name_H-M   'P 1'
#
loop_
_entity.id
_entity.type
_entity.pdbx_description
1 polymer ?
#
loop_
_entity_poly.entity_id
_entity_poly.type
_entity_poly.pdbx_seq_one_letter_code
_entity_poly.pdbx_strand_id
1 'polypeptide(L)'
;MQKLLKKLHWLDFLILGCVIAFFSYVFVQMSGNLNYHWRWEKIPNYIFKYHNGRQEWFANLLLQGLIITVRVSIYASILALILGVILGIARCSRNLVIRMLARTYLEFLRNIPPLVVIFIFYFFLAEQLIQAMNIESWSYKIAKMENNQIWEFFCGDMRRFPSLISGVIVLALFESAFVGEIVRAGIQSVDRGQGEAARSIGMSSFQEMRYIVLPQAMKKIMPPMANQFITLIKDSSIISLISVQELTYKTAELVSSTHMIFEAWLTTAAFYFVICFGLSLLFTRLERQK
;
A
#
# COMPACT_ATOMS: atom_id res chain seq x y z
N MET A 1 -9.01 33.15 10.82
CA MET A 1 -7.71 33.12 11.54
C MET A 1 -7.84 33.42 13.04
N GLN A 2 -8.54 34.48 13.46
CA GLN A 2 -8.69 34.84 14.89
C GLN A 2 -9.44 33.81 15.77
N LYS A 3 -10.35 32.98 15.21
CA LYS A 3 -11.04 31.92 15.98
C LYS A 3 -10.18 30.67 16.25
N LEU A 4 -9.14 30.42 15.44
CA LEU A 4 -8.21 29.29 15.62
C LEU A 4 -7.14 29.63 16.68
N LEU A 5 -6.67 30.88 16.71
CA LEU A 5 -5.70 31.37 17.68
C LEU A 5 -6.24 31.44 19.12
N LYS A 6 -7.56 31.57 19.31
CA LYS A 6 -8.19 31.63 20.63
C LYS A 6 -8.27 30.29 21.38
N LYS A 7 -7.90 29.16 20.75
CA LYS A 7 -7.88 27.83 21.39
C LYS A 7 -6.48 27.31 21.71
N LEU A 8 -5.42 28.05 21.37
CA LEU A 8 -4.05 27.65 21.64
C LEU A 8 -3.67 28.05 23.07
N HIS A 9 -3.38 27.05 23.90
CA HIS A 9 -2.82 27.26 25.23
C HIS A 9 -1.34 27.66 25.11
N TRP A 10 -0.80 28.30 26.15
CA TRP A 10 0.62 28.64 26.25
C TRP A 10 1.54 27.43 26.00
N LEU A 11 1.10 26.24 26.43
CA LEU A 11 1.80 24.97 26.18
C LEU A 11 1.95 24.66 24.69
N ASP A 12 0.97 25.02 23.85
CA ASP A 12 1.04 24.79 22.40
C ASP A 12 2.13 25.64 21.75
N PHE A 13 2.30 26.88 22.21
CA PHE A 13 3.39 27.75 21.76
C PHE A 13 4.75 27.26 22.25
N LEU A 14 4.83 26.72 23.47
CA LEU A 14 6.05 26.12 23.99
C LEU A 14 6.44 24.88 23.18
N ILE A 15 5.48 24.00 22.89
CA ILE A 15 5.69 22.80 22.04
C ILE A 15 6.13 23.23 20.65
N LEU A 16 5.44 24.19 20.02
CA LEU A 16 5.80 24.71 18.71
C LEU A 16 7.22 25.30 18.71
N GLY A 17 7.57 26.06 19.75
CA GLY A 17 8.91 26.61 19.96
C GLY A 17 9.98 25.52 20.08
N CYS A 18 9.72 24.48 20.88
CA CYS A 18 10.63 23.33 21.00
C CYS A 18 10.80 22.58 19.67
N VAL A 19 9.73 22.40 18.91
CA VAL A 19 9.76 21.73 17.59
C VAL A 19 10.58 22.56 16.61
N ILE A 20 10.33 23.88 16.52
CA ILE A 20 11.10 24.78 15.65
C ILE A 20 12.57 24.78 16.06
N ALA A 21 12.87 24.93 17.35
CA ALA A 21 14.25 24.92 17.85
C ALA A 21 14.99 23.62 17.52
N PHE A 22 14.31 22.47 17.64
CA PHE A 22 14.87 21.17 17.26
C PHE A 22 15.19 21.11 15.76
N PHE A 23 14.26 21.48 14.89
CA PHE A 23 14.51 21.47 13.44
C PHE A 23 15.58 22.49 13.02
N SER A 24 15.60 23.67 13.63
CA SER A 24 16.66 24.67 13.40
C SER A 24 18.02 24.16 13.86
N TYR A 25 18.10 23.51 15.02
CA TYR A 25 19.35 22.89 15.51
C TYR A 25 19.85 21.82 14.54
N VAL A 26 18.97 20.92 14.09
CA VAL A 26 19.33 19.90 13.09
C VAL A 26 19.83 20.55 11.80
N PHE A 27 19.15 21.59 11.30
CA PHE A 27 19.56 22.29 10.08
C PHE A 27 20.94 22.93 10.21
N VAL A 28 21.22 23.60 11.34
CA VAL A 28 22.53 24.20 11.62
C VAL A 28 23.62 23.13 11.74
N GLN A 29 23.34 22.02 12.44
CA GLN A 29 24.27 20.90 12.59
C GLN A 29 24.62 20.29 11.23
N MET A 30 23.65 20.19 10.31
CA MET A 30 23.84 19.67 8.97
C MET A 30 24.67 20.61 8.08
N SER A 31 24.40 21.92 8.14
CA SER A 31 25.15 22.89 7.34
C SER A 31 26.57 23.13 7.88
N GLY A 32 26.75 23.08 9.20
CA GLY A 32 28.02 23.37 9.85
C GLY A 32 28.93 22.14 9.98
N ASN A 33 28.47 21.09 10.65
CA ASN A 33 29.32 19.94 10.99
C ASN A 33 29.37 18.86 9.89
N LEU A 34 28.32 18.73 9.08
CA LEU A 34 28.28 17.77 7.98
C LEU A 34 28.70 18.37 6.63
N ASN A 35 28.97 19.69 6.55
CA ASN A 35 29.23 20.42 5.30
C ASN A 35 28.26 20.03 4.17
N TYR A 36 26.98 19.86 4.51
CA TYR A 36 25.98 19.39 3.56
C TYR A 36 25.55 20.53 2.63
N HIS A 37 25.84 20.40 1.33
CA HIS A 37 25.35 21.32 0.32
C HIS A 37 23.99 20.85 -0.18
N TRP A 38 22.96 21.62 0.13
CA TRP A 38 21.59 21.35 -0.34
C TRP A 38 21.48 21.60 -1.85
N ARG A 39 20.98 20.60 -2.60
CA ARG A 39 20.91 20.59 -4.07
C ARG A 39 19.46 20.43 -4.57
N TRP A 40 18.54 21.18 -3.95
CA TRP A 40 17.12 21.18 -4.32
C TRP A 40 16.88 21.51 -5.80
N GLU A 41 17.78 22.28 -6.41
CA GLU A 41 17.83 22.58 -7.84
C GLU A 41 17.83 21.34 -8.76
N LYS A 42 18.31 20.19 -8.27
CA LYS A 42 18.41 18.97 -9.06
C LYS A 42 17.16 18.09 -8.97
N ILE A 43 16.40 18.18 -7.89
CA ILE A 43 15.21 17.32 -7.66
C ILE A 43 14.18 17.41 -8.77
N PRO A 44 13.80 18.59 -9.30
CA PRO A 44 12.83 18.67 -10.40
C PRO A 44 13.22 17.80 -11.59
N ASN A 45 14.52 17.70 -11.91
CA ASN A 45 15.02 16.88 -13.01
C ASN A 45 14.81 15.38 -12.77
N TYR A 46 14.72 14.92 -11.52
CA TYR A 46 14.44 13.51 -11.15
C TYR A 46 12.94 13.20 -11.08
N ILE A 47 12.09 14.23 -11.10
CA ILE A 47 10.63 14.10 -11.20
C ILE A 47 10.22 14.14 -12.67
N PHE A 48 10.61 15.21 -13.39
CA PHE A 48 10.35 15.41 -14.80
C PHE A 48 11.66 15.69 -15.53
N LYS A 49 11.89 15.00 -16.66
CA LYS A 49 13.03 15.26 -17.52
C LYS A 49 12.55 15.63 -18.91
N TYR A 50 13.10 16.71 -19.44
CA TYR A 50 12.84 17.14 -20.81
C TYR A 50 13.83 16.45 -21.76
N HIS A 51 13.33 15.83 -22.82
CA HIS A 51 14.18 15.22 -23.85
C HIS A 51 14.34 16.16 -25.05
N ASN A 52 15.52 16.77 -25.19
CA ASN A 52 15.81 17.72 -26.27
C ASN A 52 15.61 17.15 -27.69
N GLY A 53 15.71 15.83 -27.87
CA GLY A 53 15.53 15.18 -29.19
C GLY A 53 14.08 14.90 -29.62
N ARG A 54 13.13 14.80 -28.68
CA ARG A 54 11.71 14.47 -28.95
C ARG A 54 10.75 15.60 -28.57
N GLN A 55 11.27 16.69 -27.97
CA GLN A 55 10.48 17.82 -27.45
C GLN A 55 9.36 17.43 -26.48
N GLU A 56 9.57 16.36 -25.71
CA GLU A 56 8.58 15.82 -24.79
C GLU A 56 9.12 15.77 -23.36
N TRP A 57 8.23 16.09 -22.41
CA TRP A 57 8.44 15.86 -20.99
C TRP A 57 8.09 14.42 -20.66
N PHE A 58 9.00 13.71 -19.99
CA PHE A 58 8.72 12.36 -19.50
C PHE A 58 8.95 12.25 -18.00
N ALA A 59 8.19 11.34 -17.37
CA ALA A 59 8.36 11.00 -15.97
C ALA A 59 9.75 10.39 -15.74
N ASN A 60 10.56 11.00 -14.87
CA ASN A 60 11.88 10.50 -14.55
C ASN A 60 11.85 9.64 -13.26
N LEU A 61 13.03 9.24 -12.77
CA LEU A 61 13.27 8.22 -11.75
C LEU A 61 12.25 8.19 -10.59
N LEU A 62 12.01 9.32 -9.91
CA LEU A 62 11.12 9.35 -8.75
C LEU A 62 9.65 9.22 -9.15
N LEU A 63 9.23 9.88 -10.24
CA LEU A 63 7.86 9.79 -10.71
C LEU A 63 7.54 8.40 -11.30
N GLN A 64 8.52 7.76 -11.96
CA GLN A 64 8.40 6.37 -12.38
C GLN A 64 8.25 5.43 -11.18
N GLY A 65 9.08 5.62 -10.14
CA GLY A 65 8.96 4.86 -8.89
C GLY A 65 7.58 5.02 -8.26
N LEU A 66 7.05 6.26 -8.22
CA LEU A 66 5.71 6.57 -7.71
C LEU A 66 4.60 5.85 -8.49
N ILE A 67 4.68 5.85 -9.83
CA ILE A 67 3.73 5.12 -10.67
C ILE A 67 3.76 3.62 -10.35
N ILE A 68 4.95 3.04 -10.15
CA ILE A 68 5.09 1.63 -9.78
C ILE A 68 4.53 1.36 -8.38
N THR A 69 4.79 2.22 -7.40
CA THR A 69 4.20 2.14 -6.04
C THR A 69 2.68 2.07 -6.12
N VAL A 70 2.05 2.99 -6.85
CA VAL A 70 0.59 3.04 -7.03
C VAL A 70 0.09 1.78 -7.75
N ARG A 71 0.74 1.39 -8.84
CA ARG A 71 0.37 0.22 -9.65
C ARG A 71 0.41 -1.07 -8.83
N VAL A 72 1.51 -1.33 -8.12
CA VAL A 72 1.66 -2.51 -7.27
C VAL A 72 0.62 -2.49 -6.16
N SER A 73 0.39 -1.34 -5.52
CA SER A 73 -0.61 -1.20 -4.45
C SER A 73 -2.02 -1.52 -4.95
N ILE A 74 -2.41 -1.02 -6.13
CA ILE A 74 -3.73 -1.30 -6.72
C ILE A 74 -3.89 -2.81 -7.00
N TYR A 75 -2.92 -3.43 -7.66
CA TYR A 75 -3.02 -4.86 -8.00
C TYR A 75 -2.96 -5.77 -6.78
N ALA A 76 -2.09 -5.45 -5.83
CA ALA A 76 -2.02 -6.17 -4.56
C ALA A 76 -3.32 -6.02 -3.77
N SER A 77 -3.94 -4.83 -3.75
CA SER A 77 -5.21 -4.59 -3.07
C SER A 77 -6.36 -5.40 -3.65
N ILE A 78 -6.46 -5.47 -4.99
CA ILE A 78 -7.52 -6.24 -5.65
C ILE A 78 -7.38 -7.73 -5.29
N LEU A 79 -6.16 -8.27 -5.36
CA LEU A 79 -5.92 -9.67 -5.04
C LEU A 79 -6.11 -9.95 -3.53
N ALA A 80 -5.60 -9.07 -2.66
CA ALA A 80 -5.79 -9.14 -1.21
C ALA A 80 -7.27 -9.06 -0.83
N LEU A 81 -8.06 -8.25 -1.54
CA LEU A 81 -9.49 -8.15 -1.34
C LEU A 81 -10.19 -9.47 -1.61
N ILE A 82 -9.91 -10.08 -2.77
CA ILE A 82 -10.51 -11.36 -3.16
C ILE A 82 -10.14 -12.44 -2.14
N LEU A 83 -8.84 -12.60 -1.85
CA LEU A 83 -8.34 -13.61 -0.91
C LEU A 83 -8.85 -13.34 0.51
N GLY A 84 -8.79 -12.10 0.96
CA GLY A 84 -9.21 -11.68 2.29
C GLY A 84 -10.71 -11.88 2.52
N VAL A 85 -11.57 -11.56 1.54
CA VAL A 85 -13.02 -11.83 1.66
C VAL A 85 -13.28 -13.33 1.78
N ILE A 86 -12.63 -14.15 0.95
CA ILE A 86 -12.77 -15.61 1.01
C ILE A 86 -12.33 -16.12 2.39
N LEU A 87 -11.17 -15.69 2.87
CA LEU A 87 -10.61 -16.10 4.17
C LEU A 87 -11.47 -15.60 5.35
N GLY A 88 -11.97 -14.37 5.29
CA GLY A 88 -12.83 -13.78 6.32
C GLY A 88 -14.17 -14.50 6.44
N ILE A 89 -14.79 -14.86 5.32
CA ILE A 89 -16.01 -15.68 5.30
C ILE A 89 -15.71 -17.11 5.79
N ALA A 90 -14.62 -17.72 5.32
CA ALA A 90 -14.18 -19.04 5.76
C ALA A 90 -13.98 -19.09 7.29
N ARG A 91 -13.43 -18.02 7.87
CA ARG A 91 -13.24 -17.86 9.31
C ARG A 91 -14.55 -17.75 10.11
N CYS A 92 -15.66 -17.41 9.45
CA CYS A 92 -17.01 -17.41 10.03
C CYS A 92 -17.79 -18.70 9.74
N SER A 93 -17.20 -19.66 9.02
CA SER A 93 -17.88 -20.91 8.64
C SER A 93 -18.24 -21.78 9.85
N ARG A 94 -19.36 -22.51 9.75
CA ARG A 94 -19.76 -23.52 10.74
C ARG A 94 -18.81 -24.72 10.77
N ASN A 95 -18.16 -25.04 9.65
CA ASN A 95 -17.20 -26.14 9.57
C ASN A 95 -15.93 -25.81 10.36
N LEU A 96 -15.58 -26.66 11.32
CA LEU A 96 -14.44 -26.48 12.20
C LEU A 96 -13.11 -26.44 11.44
N VAL A 97 -12.91 -27.32 10.45
CA VAL A 97 -11.65 -27.43 9.71
C VAL A 97 -11.39 -26.14 8.92
N ILE A 98 -12.38 -25.70 8.12
CA ILE A 98 -12.27 -24.47 7.33
C ILE A 98 -12.00 -23.27 8.24
N ARG A 99 -12.73 -23.19 9.36
CA ARG A 99 -12.56 -22.12 10.34
C ARG A 99 -11.17 -22.10 10.95
N MET A 100 -10.62 -23.27 11.28
CA MET A 100 -9.29 -23.37 11.90
C MET A 100 -8.17 -23.12 10.89
N LEU A 101 -8.28 -23.59 9.64
CA LEU A 101 -7.30 -23.29 8.60
C LEU A 101 -7.24 -21.78 8.32
N ALA A 102 -8.40 -21.13 8.13
CA ALA A 102 -8.46 -19.69 7.96
C ALA A 102 -7.94 -18.96 9.21
N ARG A 103 -8.23 -19.46 10.42
CA ARG A 103 -7.71 -18.90 11.68
C ARG A 103 -6.20 -18.88 11.68
N THR A 104 -5.59 -20.03 11.42
CA THR A 104 -4.14 -20.20 11.46
C THR A 104 -3.47 -19.27 10.47
N TYR A 105 -3.95 -19.20 9.23
CA TYR A 105 -3.41 -18.27 8.22
C TYR A 105 -3.46 -16.81 8.69
N LEU A 106 -4.63 -16.36 9.15
CA LEU A 106 -4.88 -14.96 9.54
C LEU A 106 -4.06 -14.57 10.76
N GLU A 107 -4.07 -15.42 11.80
CA GLU A 107 -3.35 -15.16 13.05
C GLU A 107 -1.83 -15.25 12.84
N PHE A 108 -1.35 -16.19 12.03
CA PHE A 108 0.09 -16.33 11.79
C PHE A 108 0.67 -15.11 11.08
N LEU A 109 0.10 -14.71 9.94
CA LEU A 109 0.67 -13.62 9.14
C LEU A 109 0.58 -12.26 9.81
N ARG A 110 -0.46 -12.02 10.62
CA ARG A 110 -0.64 -10.75 11.35
C ARG A 110 0.27 -10.61 12.58
N ASN A 111 0.86 -11.71 13.06
CA ASN A 111 1.72 -11.72 14.24
C ASN A 111 3.22 -11.84 13.91
N ILE A 112 3.59 -11.85 12.63
CA ILE A 112 4.99 -11.88 12.18
C ILE A 112 5.36 -10.50 11.63
N PRO A 113 6.58 -10.00 11.87
CA PRO A 113 7.05 -8.77 11.25
C PRO A 113 6.84 -8.78 9.72
N PRO A 114 6.25 -7.73 9.13
CA PRO A 114 5.90 -7.72 7.70
C PRO A 114 7.09 -8.04 6.79
N LEU A 115 8.27 -7.52 7.13
CA LEU A 115 9.51 -7.76 6.40
C LEU A 115 9.86 -9.26 6.30
N VAL A 116 9.71 -10.01 7.39
CA VAL A 116 10.04 -11.43 7.43
C VAL A 116 9.06 -12.22 6.56
N VAL A 117 7.75 -11.90 6.64
CA VAL A 117 6.73 -12.52 5.79
C VAL A 117 7.03 -12.26 4.32
N ILE A 118 7.40 -11.03 3.98
CA ILE A 118 7.71 -10.63 2.60
C ILE A 118 8.87 -11.45 2.05
N PHE A 119 9.96 -11.63 2.80
CA PHE A 119 11.08 -12.46 2.35
C PHE A 119 10.71 -13.93 2.22
N ILE A 120 9.97 -14.50 3.18
CA ILE A 120 9.54 -15.90 3.11
C ILE A 120 8.68 -16.11 1.86
N PHE A 121 7.65 -15.29 1.65
CA PHE A 121 6.78 -15.45 0.49
C PHE A 121 7.47 -15.13 -0.82
N TYR A 122 8.44 -14.21 -0.83
CA TYR A 122 9.22 -13.95 -2.03
C TYR A 122 10.05 -15.17 -2.44
N PHE A 123 10.91 -15.65 -1.55
CA PHE A 123 11.88 -16.70 -1.85
C PHE A 123 11.29 -18.11 -1.88
N PHE A 124 10.20 -18.39 -1.14
CA PHE A 124 9.61 -19.74 -1.07
C PHE A 124 8.35 -19.93 -1.90
N LEU A 125 7.71 -18.85 -2.36
CA LEU A 125 6.49 -18.94 -3.14
C LEU A 125 6.54 -18.16 -4.45
N ALA A 126 6.80 -16.85 -4.40
CA ALA A 126 6.68 -15.99 -5.56
C ALA A 126 7.69 -16.36 -6.65
N GLU A 127 8.96 -16.56 -6.29
CA GLU A 127 10.00 -16.96 -7.24
C GLU A 127 9.69 -18.32 -7.90
N GLN A 128 9.22 -19.29 -7.13
CA GLN A 128 8.79 -20.60 -7.62
C GLN A 128 7.61 -20.48 -8.59
N LEU A 129 6.64 -19.61 -8.30
CA LEU A 129 5.51 -19.36 -9.20
C LEU A 129 5.96 -18.70 -10.51
N ILE A 130 6.86 -17.71 -10.44
CA ILE A 130 7.45 -17.06 -11.63
C ILE A 130 8.15 -18.09 -12.52
N GLN A 131 8.94 -18.98 -11.93
CA GLN A 131 9.65 -20.04 -12.66
C GLN A 131 8.69 -21.09 -13.21
N ALA A 132 7.76 -21.60 -12.39
CA ALA A 132 6.81 -22.63 -12.78
C ALA A 132 5.88 -22.18 -13.92
N MET A 133 5.48 -20.91 -13.92
CA MET A 133 4.65 -20.32 -14.97
C MET A 133 5.47 -19.76 -16.14
N ASN A 134 6.80 -19.85 -16.09
CA ASN A 134 7.73 -19.34 -17.09
C ASN A 134 7.50 -17.85 -17.45
N ILE A 135 7.19 -17.05 -16.42
CA ILE A 135 6.81 -15.64 -16.57
C ILE A 135 7.98 -14.80 -17.09
N GLU A 136 9.22 -15.17 -16.76
CA GLU A 136 10.42 -14.47 -17.26
C GLU A 136 10.49 -14.52 -18.79
N SER A 137 10.41 -15.71 -19.38
CA SER A 137 10.50 -15.83 -20.84
C SER A 137 9.30 -15.19 -21.54
N TRP A 138 8.11 -15.28 -20.96
CA TRP A 138 6.90 -14.63 -21.47
C TRP A 138 7.04 -13.10 -21.47
N SER A 139 7.48 -12.53 -20.35
CA SER A 139 7.66 -11.08 -20.21
C SER A 139 8.74 -10.54 -21.14
N TYR A 140 9.84 -11.26 -21.32
CA TYR A 140 10.93 -10.89 -22.22
C TYR A 140 10.50 -10.90 -23.70
N LYS A 141 9.66 -11.87 -24.10
CA LYS A 141 9.09 -11.92 -25.45
C LYS A 141 8.22 -10.70 -25.73
N ILE A 142 7.35 -10.33 -24.78
CA ILE A 142 6.48 -9.14 -24.91
C ILE A 142 7.32 -7.86 -24.93
N ALA A 143 8.38 -7.77 -24.12
CA ALA A 143 9.25 -6.60 -24.07
C ALA A 143 9.99 -6.32 -25.39
N LYS A 144 10.07 -7.31 -26.30
CA LYS A 144 10.68 -7.16 -27.63
C LYS A 144 9.67 -6.86 -28.75
N MET A 145 8.37 -6.94 -28.48
CA MET A 145 7.34 -6.66 -29.48
C MET A 145 7.29 -5.17 -29.79
N GLU A 146 7.10 -4.81 -31.07
CA GLU A 146 6.99 -3.42 -31.49
C GLU A 146 5.72 -2.72 -30.96
N ASN A 147 4.64 -3.48 -30.73
CA ASN A 147 3.37 -2.98 -30.19
C ASN A 147 3.16 -3.38 -28.73
N ASN A 148 4.15 -3.09 -27.87
CA ASN A 148 4.08 -3.41 -26.45
C ASN A 148 3.43 -2.29 -25.59
N GLN A 149 2.95 -1.21 -26.19
CA GLN A 149 2.47 -0.01 -25.49
C GLN A 149 1.35 -0.29 -24.48
N ILE A 150 0.39 -1.15 -24.85
CA ILE A 150 -0.72 -1.53 -23.96
C ILE A 150 -0.17 -2.28 -22.73
N TRP A 151 0.78 -3.19 -22.94
CA TRP A 151 1.43 -3.92 -21.86
C TRP A 151 2.22 -2.97 -20.97
N GLU A 152 2.98 -2.04 -21.53
CA GLU A 152 3.73 -1.07 -20.75
C GLU A 152 2.84 -0.13 -19.93
N PHE A 153 1.67 0.22 -20.45
CA PHE A 153 0.70 1.03 -19.71
C PHE A 153 0.21 0.33 -18.44
N PHE A 154 -0.25 -0.92 -18.55
CA PHE A 154 -0.77 -1.67 -17.40
C PHE A 154 0.33 -2.23 -16.51
N CYS A 155 1.37 -2.81 -17.10
CA CYS A 155 2.38 -3.61 -16.41
C CYS A 155 3.70 -2.87 -16.17
N GLY A 156 3.91 -1.70 -16.79
CA GLY A 156 5.20 -1.01 -16.77
C GLY A 156 6.22 -1.68 -17.67
N ASP A 157 7.51 -1.39 -17.43
CA ASP A 157 8.61 -2.02 -18.16
C ASP A 157 8.51 -3.55 -18.04
N MET A 158 8.19 -4.20 -19.16
CA MET A 158 7.98 -5.65 -19.22
C MET A 158 9.23 -6.44 -18.83
N ARG A 159 10.43 -5.85 -18.90
CA ARG A 159 11.66 -6.49 -18.41
C ARG A 159 11.69 -6.62 -16.89
N ARG A 160 10.93 -5.77 -16.18
CA ARG A 160 10.80 -5.75 -14.72
C ARG A 160 9.48 -6.36 -14.24
N PHE A 161 8.68 -6.86 -15.16
CA PHE A 161 7.38 -7.45 -14.86
C PHE A 161 7.46 -8.64 -13.89
N PRO A 162 8.44 -9.56 -13.97
CA PRO A 162 8.54 -10.65 -13.00
C PRO A 162 8.65 -10.14 -11.56
N SER A 163 9.53 -9.16 -11.31
CA SER A 163 9.67 -8.53 -9.98
C SER A 163 8.37 -7.83 -9.54
N LEU A 164 7.69 -7.14 -10.47
CA LEU A 164 6.41 -6.49 -10.17
C LEU A 164 5.36 -7.51 -9.71
N ILE A 165 5.20 -8.62 -10.43
CA ILE A 165 4.25 -9.67 -10.06
C ILE A 165 4.63 -10.35 -8.76
N SER A 166 5.91 -10.62 -8.52
CA SER A 166 6.37 -11.15 -7.23
C SER A 166 5.98 -10.21 -6.09
N GLY A 167 6.21 -8.90 -6.24
CA GLY A 167 5.78 -7.90 -5.26
C GLY A 167 4.27 -7.89 -5.03
N VAL A 168 3.48 -7.97 -6.10
CA VAL A 168 2.00 -8.05 -6.02
C VAL A 168 1.53 -9.29 -5.28
N ILE A 169 2.07 -10.47 -5.61
CA ILE A 169 1.69 -11.74 -4.95
C ILE A 169 2.03 -11.69 -3.46
N VAL A 170 3.26 -11.28 -3.13
CA VAL A 170 3.73 -11.23 -1.75
C VAL A 170 2.91 -10.26 -0.91
N LEU A 171 2.71 -9.02 -1.40
CA LEU A 171 1.88 -8.04 -0.70
C LEU A 171 0.44 -8.50 -0.60
N ALA A 172 -0.13 -9.09 -1.64
CA ALA A 172 -1.52 -9.55 -1.62
C ALA A 172 -1.76 -10.65 -0.59
N LEU A 173 -0.83 -11.62 -0.48
CA LEU A 173 -0.92 -12.70 0.49
C LEU A 173 -0.82 -12.16 1.92
N PHE A 174 0.19 -11.33 2.19
CA PHE A 174 0.35 -10.68 3.48
C PHE A 174 -0.91 -9.87 3.85
N GLU A 175 -1.36 -9.02 2.94
CA GLU A 175 -2.47 -8.10 3.16
C GLU A 175 -3.83 -8.80 3.27
N SER A 176 -4.00 -9.94 2.60
CA SER A 176 -5.23 -10.73 2.67
C SER A 176 -5.56 -11.18 4.09
N ALA A 177 -4.56 -11.36 4.96
CA ALA A 177 -4.78 -11.69 6.36
C ALA A 177 -5.43 -10.53 7.13
N PHE A 178 -5.01 -9.29 6.89
CA PHE A 178 -5.59 -8.09 7.49
C PHE A 178 -7.01 -7.84 6.94
N VAL A 179 -7.17 -7.93 5.62
CA VAL A 179 -8.49 -7.82 4.98
C VAL A 179 -9.45 -8.91 5.50
N GLY A 180 -8.99 -10.15 5.62
CA GLY A 180 -9.79 -11.25 6.13
C GLY A 180 -10.23 -11.04 7.57
N GLU A 181 -9.37 -10.45 8.40
CA GLU A 181 -9.77 -10.05 9.75
C GLU A 181 -10.83 -8.95 9.74
N ILE A 182 -10.68 -7.92 8.91
CA ILE A 182 -11.64 -6.83 8.77
C ILE A 182 -13.01 -7.40 8.36
N VAL A 183 -13.04 -8.29 7.37
CA VAL A 183 -14.26 -8.95 6.90
C VAL A 183 -14.90 -9.79 8.02
N ARG A 184 -14.09 -10.60 8.72
CA ARG A 184 -14.56 -11.41 9.86
C ARG A 184 -15.15 -10.54 10.97
N ALA A 185 -14.45 -9.48 11.37
CA ALA A 185 -14.88 -8.54 12.40
C ALA A 185 -16.17 -7.82 11.99
N GLY A 186 -16.26 -7.42 10.71
CA GLY A 186 -17.46 -6.82 10.14
C GLY A 186 -18.68 -7.74 10.19
N ILE A 187 -18.52 -9.00 9.81
CA ILE A 187 -19.60 -10.02 9.88
C ILE A 187 -20.03 -10.23 11.35
N GLN A 188 -19.08 -10.39 12.27
CA GLN A 188 -19.37 -10.65 13.69
C GLN A 188 -19.94 -9.44 14.43
N SER A 189 -19.77 -8.24 13.90
CA SER A 189 -20.31 -7.02 14.49
C SER A 189 -21.81 -6.84 14.25
N VAL A 190 -22.44 -7.66 13.40
CA VAL A 190 -23.90 -7.66 13.20
C VAL A 190 -24.55 -8.33 14.41
N ASP A 191 -25.64 -7.72 14.91
CA ASP A 191 -26.35 -8.20 16.10
C ASP A 191 -26.85 -9.64 15.91
N ARG A 192 -26.64 -10.49 16.92
CA ARG A 192 -27.01 -11.90 16.86
C ARG A 192 -28.53 -12.11 16.75
N GLY A 193 -29.33 -11.20 17.30
CA GLY A 193 -30.78 -11.20 17.22
C GLY A 193 -31.29 -11.11 15.78
N GLN A 194 -30.55 -10.44 14.88
CA GLN A 194 -30.88 -10.43 13.45
C GLN A 194 -30.81 -11.83 12.84
N GLY A 195 -29.78 -12.59 13.21
CA GLY A 195 -29.62 -13.98 12.78
C GLY A 195 -30.62 -14.93 13.43
N GLU A 196 -30.98 -14.70 14.70
CA GLU A 196 -32.00 -15.48 15.41
C GLU A 196 -33.40 -15.25 14.80
N ALA A 197 -33.78 -13.99 14.56
CA ALA A 197 -35.04 -13.64 13.90
C ALA A 197 -35.14 -14.24 12.49
N ALA A 198 -34.05 -14.20 11.71
CA ALA A 198 -33.98 -14.82 10.39
C ALA A 198 -34.30 -16.33 10.45
N ARG A 199 -33.68 -17.03 11.41
CA ARG A 199 -33.90 -18.47 11.60
C ARG A 199 -35.31 -18.78 12.10
N SER A 200 -35.90 -17.91 12.93
CA SER A 200 -37.28 -18.06 13.41
C SER A 200 -38.33 -17.99 12.28
N ILE A 201 -38.03 -17.30 11.18
CA ILE A 201 -38.90 -17.26 9.98
C ILE A 201 -38.50 -18.29 8.91
N GLY A 202 -37.66 -19.28 9.27
CA GLY A 202 -37.30 -20.40 8.39
C GLY A 202 -36.16 -20.13 7.41
N MET A 203 -35.40 -19.04 7.55
CA MET A 203 -34.26 -18.79 6.65
C MET A 203 -33.12 -19.79 6.89
N SER A 204 -32.60 -20.33 5.80
CA SER A 204 -31.32 -21.07 5.81
C SER A 204 -30.15 -20.15 6.14
N SER A 205 -29.03 -20.71 6.58
CA SER A 205 -27.82 -19.94 6.91
C SER A 205 -27.24 -19.16 5.72
N PHE A 206 -27.45 -19.67 4.50
CA PHE A 206 -27.06 -18.96 3.29
C PHE A 206 -27.96 -17.74 3.03
N GLN A 207 -29.27 -17.89 3.23
CA GLN A 207 -30.22 -16.78 3.13
C GLN A 207 -29.96 -15.72 4.21
N GLU A 208 -29.75 -16.14 5.47
CA GLU A 208 -29.38 -15.26 6.59
C GLU A 208 -28.13 -14.45 6.26
N MET A 209 -27.06 -15.12 5.79
CA MET A 209 -25.82 -14.48 5.42
C MET A 209 -26.01 -13.49 4.26
N ARG A 210 -26.66 -13.91 3.17
CA ARG A 210 -26.78 -13.11 1.95
C ARG A 210 -27.70 -11.90 2.10
N TYR A 211 -28.84 -12.06 2.76
CA TYR A 211 -29.90 -11.05 2.77
C TYR A 211 -29.92 -10.18 4.02
N ILE A 212 -29.33 -10.62 5.13
CA ILE A 212 -29.40 -9.89 6.41
C ILE A 212 -28.00 -9.49 6.89
N VAL A 213 -27.11 -10.46 7.07
CA VAL A 213 -25.80 -10.20 7.71
C VAL A 213 -24.85 -9.46 6.78
N LEU A 214 -24.64 -9.95 5.55
CA LEU A 214 -23.66 -9.39 4.62
C LEU A 214 -23.98 -7.93 4.25
N PRO A 215 -25.22 -7.53 3.91
CA PRO A 215 -25.53 -6.13 3.60
C PRO A 215 -25.24 -5.17 4.77
N GLN A 216 -25.48 -5.59 6.01
CA GLN A 216 -25.19 -4.80 7.21
C GLN A 216 -23.68 -4.77 7.51
N ALA A 217 -23.02 -5.92 7.40
CA ALA A 217 -21.58 -6.05 7.60
C ALA A 217 -20.79 -5.19 6.61
N MET A 218 -21.21 -5.13 5.34
CA MET A 218 -20.53 -4.32 4.31
C MET A 218 -20.43 -2.84 4.68
N LYS A 219 -21.44 -2.27 5.36
CA LYS A 219 -21.39 -0.88 5.84
C LYS A 219 -20.31 -0.67 6.91
N LYS A 220 -20.07 -1.69 7.75
CA LYS A 220 -19.06 -1.67 8.83
C LYS A 220 -17.66 -2.05 8.33
N ILE A 221 -17.58 -2.82 7.26
CA ILE A 221 -16.33 -3.28 6.62
C ILE A 221 -15.67 -2.15 5.80
N MET A 222 -16.47 -1.31 5.14
CA MET A 222 -15.96 -0.32 4.19
C MET A 222 -14.96 0.69 4.80
N PRO A 223 -15.20 1.29 5.99
CA PRO A 223 -14.24 2.25 6.57
C PRO A 223 -12.86 1.66 6.89
N PRO A 224 -12.75 0.53 7.62
CA PRO A 224 -11.43 -0.07 7.88
C PRO A 224 -10.76 -0.57 6.60
N MET A 225 -11.50 -0.99 5.57
CA MET A 225 -10.91 -1.35 4.27
C MET A 225 -10.24 -0.16 3.57
N ALA A 226 -10.85 1.02 3.63
CA ALA A 226 -10.28 2.24 3.07
C ALA A 226 -8.96 2.62 3.76
N ASN A 227 -8.92 2.50 5.10
CA ASN A 227 -7.69 2.69 5.85
C ASN A 227 -6.63 1.64 5.51
N GLN A 228 -7.04 0.38 5.33
CA GLN A 228 -6.15 -0.72 4.99
C GLN A 228 -5.49 -0.51 3.61
N PHE A 229 -6.23 -0.01 2.62
CA PHE A 229 -5.66 0.39 1.33
C PHE A 229 -4.56 1.45 1.45
N ILE A 230 -4.75 2.46 2.32
CA ILE A 230 -3.74 3.49 2.57
C ILE A 230 -2.50 2.89 3.25
N THR A 231 -2.69 1.96 4.17
CA THR A 231 -1.59 1.23 4.82
C THR A 231 -0.81 0.43 3.80
N LEU A 232 -1.47 -0.29 2.89
CA LEU A 232 -0.79 -1.07 1.85
C LEU A 232 0.13 -0.21 0.97
N ILE A 233 -0.28 1.02 0.64
CA ILE A 233 0.58 1.95 -0.13
C ILE A 233 1.88 2.21 0.63
N LYS A 234 1.83 2.40 1.94
CA LYS A 234 3.02 2.62 2.77
C LYS A 234 3.85 1.34 2.88
N ASP A 235 3.19 0.21 3.13
CA ASP A 235 3.85 -1.10 3.28
C ASP A 235 4.48 -1.59 1.97
N SER A 236 4.01 -1.11 0.82
CA SER A 236 4.66 -1.34 -0.47
C SER A 236 6.09 -0.80 -0.56
N SER A 237 6.50 0.08 0.35
CA SER A 237 7.91 0.48 0.45
C SER A 237 8.83 -0.69 0.83
N ILE A 238 8.32 -1.71 1.52
CA ILE A 238 9.11 -2.85 2.02
C ILE A 238 9.59 -3.74 0.86
N ILE A 239 8.81 -3.86 -0.23
CA ILE A 239 9.19 -4.69 -1.38
C ILE A 239 10.35 -4.10 -2.20
N SER A 240 10.80 -2.88 -1.91
CA SER A 240 12.09 -2.37 -2.40
C SER A 240 13.25 -3.30 -2.06
N LEU A 241 13.16 -4.01 -0.91
CA LEU A 241 14.20 -4.91 -0.42
C LEU A 241 14.29 -6.22 -1.21
N ILE A 242 13.24 -6.57 -1.96
CA ILE A 242 13.24 -7.70 -2.92
C ILE A 242 13.39 -7.19 -4.37
N SER A 243 14.05 -6.04 -4.54
CA SER A 243 14.40 -5.43 -5.83
C SER A 243 13.21 -5.00 -6.71
N VAL A 244 12.03 -4.79 -6.12
CA VAL A 244 10.93 -4.14 -6.85
C VAL A 244 11.21 -2.64 -6.95
N GLN A 245 11.26 -2.12 -8.17
CA GLN A 245 11.68 -0.75 -8.45
C GLN A 245 10.56 0.29 -8.25
N GLU A 246 9.97 0.29 -7.06
CA GLU A 246 9.01 1.30 -6.62
C GLU A 246 9.71 2.57 -6.09
N LEU A 247 8.96 3.54 -5.59
CA LEU A 247 9.47 4.86 -5.18
C LEU A 247 10.65 4.77 -4.20
N THR A 248 10.58 3.91 -3.19
CA THR A 248 11.61 3.74 -2.15
C THR A 248 12.91 3.22 -2.74
N TYR A 249 12.83 2.20 -3.60
CA TYR A 249 13.97 1.67 -4.37
C TYR A 249 14.59 2.77 -5.24
N LYS A 250 13.76 3.52 -5.98
CA LYS A 250 14.21 4.62 -6.84
C LYS A 250 14.86 5.76 -6.06
N THR A 251 14.41 5.98 -4.83
CA THR A 251 15.02 6.94 -3.89
C THR A 251 16.39 6.45 -3.44
N ALA A 252 16.51 5.18 -3.05
CA ALA A 252 17.78 4.60 -2.66
C ALA A 252 18.80 4.61 -3.81
N GLU A 253 18.36 4.33 -5.04
CA GLU A 253 19.16 4.44 -6.26
C GLU A 253 19.66 5.87 -6.50
N LEU A 254 18.78 6.87 -6.33
CA LEU A 254 19.15 8.29 -6.41
C LEU A 254 20.18 8.68 -5.36
N VAL A 255 19.98 8.28 -4.11
CA VAL A 255 20.88 8.59 -3.00
C VAL A 255 22.24 7.94 -3.20
N SER A 256 22.28 6.68 -3.63
CA SER A 256 23.53 5.95 -3.89
C SER A 256 24.36 6.58 -5.01
N SER A 257 23.70 7.09 -6.06
CA SER A 257 24.38 7.68 -7.22
C SER A 257 24.75 9.15 -7.07
N THR A 258 24.10 9.90 -6.18
CA THR A 258 24.25 11.37 -6.10
C THR A 258 24.63 11.90 -4.72
N HIS A 259 24.54 11.06 -3.69
CA HIS A 259 24.68 11.42 -2.28
C HIS A 259 23.72 12.51 -1.78
N MET A 260 22.65 12.82 -2.53
CA MET A 260 21.59 13.75 -2.13
C MET A 260 20.60 13.06 -1.17
N ILE A 261 21.08 12.71 0.03
CA ILE A 261 20.33 11.91 1.01
C ILE A 261 19.04 12.64 1.39
N PHE A 262 19.14 13.90 1.82
CA PHE A 262 18.01 14.60 2.43
C PHE A 262 16.95 15.01 1.41
N GLU A 263 17.35 15.58 0.28
CA GLU A 263 16.42 16.04 -0.75
C GLU A 263 15.64 14.87 -1.34
N ALA A 264 16.30 13.72 -1.57
CA ALA A 264 15.66 12.53 -2.08
C ALA A 264 14.63 11.98 -1.07
N TRP A 265 15.02 11.75 0.19
CA TRP A 265 14.11 11.19 1.19
C TRP A 265 12.97 12.14 1.59
N LEU A 266 13.22 13.45 1.66
CA LEU A 266 12.16 14.44 1.90
C LEU A 266 11.17 14.52 0.73
N THR A 267 11.65 14.46 -0.51
CA THR A 267 10.78 14.42 -1.70
C THR A 267 9.93 13.15 -1.70
N THR A 268 10.54 12.01 -1.39
CA THR A 268 9.83 10.72 -1.28
C THR A 268 8.79 10.70 -0.17
N ALA A 269 9.13 11.26 1.01
CA ALA A 269 8.16 11.44 2.09
C ALA A 269 7.01 12.35 1.66
N ALA A 270 7.28 13.43 0.93
CA ALA A 270 6.25 14.32 0.39
C ALA A 270 5.32 13.60 -0.59
N PHE A 271 5.85 12.74 -1.48
CA PHE A 271 5.03 11.94 -2.39
C PHE A 271 4.13 10.95 -1.66
N TYR A 272 4.68 10.18 -0.72
CA TYR A 272 3.87 9.28 0.11
C TYR A 272 2.80 10.05 0.88
N PHE A 273 3.14 11.21 1.45
CA PHE A 273 2.19 12.06 2.16
C PHE A 273 1.07 12.55 1.25
N VAL A 274 1.39 13.13 0.09
CA VAL A 274 0.39 13.66 -0.85
C VAL A 274 -0.59 12.58 -1.28
N ILE A 275 -0.11 11.37 -1.61
CA ILE A 275 -0.98 10.26 -1.99
C ILE A 275 -1.81 9.76 -0.81
N CYS A 276 -1.18 9.43 0.32
CA CYS A 276 -1.88 8.84 1.45
C CYS A 276 -2.87 9.82 2.08
N PHE A 277 -2.48 11.09 2.24
CA PHE A 277 -3.34 12.14 2.75
C PHE A 277 -4.46 12.46 1.77
N GLY A 278 -4.16 12.53 0.46
CA GLY A 278 -5.17 12.71 -0.58
C GLY A 278 -6.23 11.61 -0.56
N LEU A 279 -5.82 10.35 -0.44
CA LEU A 279 -6.73 9.20 -0.30
C LEU A 279 -7.50 9.24 1.01
N SER A 280 -6.87 9.61 2.12
CA SER A 280 -7.55 9.77 3.41
C SER A 280 -8.66 10.82 3.34
N LEU A 281 -8.39 11.98 2.73
CA LEU A 281 -9.41 13.01 2.49
C LEU A 281 -10.52 12.52 1.57
N LEU A 282 -10.18 11.79 0.50
CA LEU A 282 -11.15 11.20 -0.43
C LEU A 282 -12.10 10.23 0.29
N PHE A 283 -11.55 9.27 1.05
CA PHE A 283 -12.36 8.29 1.77
C PHE A 283 -13.20 8.92 2.88
N THR A 284 -12.66 9.89 3.62
CA THR A 284 -13.44 10.63 4.63
C THR A 284 -14.64 11.35 4.00
N ARG A 285 -14.50 11.91 2.80
CA ARG A 285 -15.62 12.53 2.08
C ARG A 285 -16.65 11.50 1.63
N LEU A 286 -16.20 10.35 1.12
CA LEU A 286 -17.09 9.26 0.69
C LEU A 286 -17.84 8.61 1.86
N GLU A 287 -17.23 8.53 3.03
CA GLU A 287 -17.86 8.01 4.25
C GLU A 287 -18.96 8.94 4.78
N ARG A 288 -18.74 10.26 4.74
CA ARG A 288 -19.74 11.26 5.20
C ARG A 288 -20.99 11.32 4.32
N GLN A 289 -20.96 10.76 3.12
CA GLN A 289 -22.09 10.74 2.19
C GLN A 289 -22.97 9.48 2.33
N LYS A 290 -22.66 8.59 3.28
CA LYS A 290 -23.44 7.38 3.59
C LYS A 290 -24.09 7.47 4.97
#